data_AF-A0A3D5RS78-F1
#
_entry.id   AF-A0A3D5RS78-F1
#
_cell.length_a   1.000
_cell.length_b   1.000
_cell.length_c   1.000
_cell.angle_alpha   90.00
_cell.angle_beta   90.00
_cell.angle_gamma   90.00
#
_symmetry.space_group_name_H-M   'P 1'
#
loop_
_entity.id
_entity.type
_entity.pdbx_description
1 polymer ?
#
loop_
_entity_poly.entity_id
_entity_poly.type
_entity_poly.pdbx_seq_one_letter_code
_entity_poly.pdbx_strand_id
1 'polypeptide(L)'
;MPQGTFIDVLRRHAFKSPADPFTDDGLDEAPYGIEPLRILVSPLAGDNQRLAARHIHDRLAGRLGVSVSIADRPLTVPGADYSQPLFVSMAIELGRRWLQRESADLLIWGENISTYAAKAPKETRSSWRLRFLGGSTPLHPQSATMSALERLEVPELFDDATGDLVFGAALAAINVESAEGVRARAGMFRPVLHAATHFAEGDMEGTVAEGATAQSAYAALLLLEGARTSDVKMLERAVSVYQGVLILGEDAFTEHEQAMIGSHISDALSLIGEIAERPKLADKTIEYYRAALSMVRKEVFTDEYAALNVRLGLALHGQALSTGETLNLKEATDAFSAATSIWTITDAPERWADIQNSLGGLLVTMGELTQQPSLFDKAVTVFLKIVQVRSRTKAPLAWATTLAHIGAALKEKGIAAENTECLKQAAEAFDRACQVFIELNLDINAELAANQREAVLKLLAEQP
;
A
#
# COMPACT_ATOMS: atom_id res chain seq x y z
N MET A 1 17.03 4.91 27.29
CA MET A 1 16.35 5.53 26.12
C MET A 1 16.56 4.60 24.94
N PRO A 2 15.59 4.37 24.04
CA PRO A 2 15.81 3.45 22.93
C PRO A 2 16.89 4.07 22.03
N GLN A 3 18.01 3.37 21.88
CA GLN A 3 19.10 3.71 20.96
C GLN A 3 18.67 3.36 19.54
N GLY A 4 17.71 4.13 19.00
CA GLY A 4 17.40 4.13 17.57
C GLY A 4 18.04 5.36 16.92
N THR A 5 18.50 5.20 15.68
CA THR A 5 18.98 6.31 14.85
C THR A 5 17.82 7.27 14.60
N PHE A 6 18.09 8.53 14.24
CA PHE A 6 17.00 9.48 13.94
C PHE A 6 16.13 9.01 12.77
N ILE A 7 16.68 8.18 11.87
CA ILE A 7 15.93 7.52 10.80
C ILE A 7 15.00 6.44 11.36
N ASP A 8 15.38 5.73 12.42
CA ASP A 8 14.50 4.80 13.12
C ASP A 8 13.36 5.52 13.83
N VAL A 9 13.64 6.70 14.41
CA VAL A 9 12.61 7.55 15.00
C VAL A 9 11.69 8.07 13.91
N LEU A 10 12.21 8.58 12.79
CA LEU A 10 11.41 9.01 11.64
C LEU A 10 10.69 7.87 10.93
N ARG A 11 11.09 6.60 11.08
CA ARG A 11 10.37 5.45 10.49
C ARG A 11 9.32 4.88 11.44
N ARG A 12 9.66 4.71 12.73
CA ARG A 12 8.68 4.36 13.79
C ARG A 12 7.61 5.44 13.95
N HIS A 13 7.96 6.67 13.61
CA HIS A 13 7.08 7.83 13.60
C HIS A 13 6.87 8.34 12.18
N ALA A 14 7.08 7.52 11.12
CA ALA A 14 6.89 7.87 9.71
C ALA A 14 5.64 8.69 9.59
N PHE A 15 5.88 10.01 9.54
CA PHE A 15 5.02 11.09 10.01
C PHE A 15 3.61 10.57 10.25
N LYS A 16 3.34 10.08 11.48
CA LYS A 16 1.95 9.94 11.90
C LYS A 16 1.34 11.30 11.57
N SER A 17 0.47 11.33 10.56
CA SER A 17 -0.64 12.29 10.56
C SER A 17 -1.11 12.30 12.01
N PRO A 18 -1.24 13.48 12.64
CA PRO A 18 -1.23 13.65 14.08
C PRO A 18 -1.98 12.52 14.78
N ALA A 19 -1.41 12.08 15.91
CA ALA A 19 -2.01 11.17 16.87
C ALA A 19 -3.52 11.09 16.68
N ASP A 20 -3.98 9.90 16.30
CA ASP A 20 -5.25 9.33 16.72
C ASP A 20 -6.15 10.34 17.49
N PRO A 21 -7.08 11.04 16.82
CA PRO A 21 -8.13 11.79 17.52
C PRO A 21 -9.22 10.84 18.06
N PHE A 22 -9.08 9.52 17.92
CA PHE A 22 -9.96 8.48 18.44
C PHE A 22 -9.74 8.32 19.96
N THR A 23 -9.93 9.40 20.70
CA THR A 23 -10.80 9.30 21.89
C THR A 23 -12.22 9.03 21.38
N ASP A 24 -12.90 8.08 22.00
CA ASP A 24 -14.16 7.39 21.66
C ASP A 24 -15.40 8.29 21.39
N ASP A 25 -15.24 9.61 21.28
CA ASP A 25 -16.32 10.60 21.37
C ASP A 25 -16.75 11.23 20.02
N GLY A 26 -16.35 10.68 18.86
CA GLY A 26 -16.54 11.35 17.55
C GLY A 26 -17.14 10.54 16.40
N LEU A 27 -17.72 9.35 16.64
CA LEU A 27 -18.22 8.48 15.56
C LEU A 27 -19.60 8.84 15.01
N ASP A 28 -20.29 9.84 15.56
CA ASP A 28 -21.68 10.18 15.22
C ASP A 28 -21.84 11.36 14.24
N GLU A 29 -20.77 12.06 13.87
CA GLU A 29 -20.83 13.10 12.84
C GLU A 29 -20.31 12.57 11.51
N ALA A 30 -21.23 12.19 10.61
CA ALA A 30 -20.90 12.07 9.20
C ALA A 30 -20.31 13.42 8.75
N PRO A 31 -19.06 13.48 8.26
CA PRO A 31 -18.43 14.75 7.96
C PRO A 31 -19.13 15.41 6.77
N TYR A 32 -19.96 16.40 7.07
CA TYR A 32 -20.52 17.31 6.07
C TYR A 32 -19.35 17.95 5.30
N GLY A 33 -19.26 17.66 3.99
CA GLY A 33 -18.29 18.30 3.09
C GLY A 33 -17.26 17.38 2.41
N ILE A 34 -17.22 16.09 2.71
CA ILE A 34 -16.32 15.16 1.99
C ILE A 34 -16.92 14.79 0.63
N GLU A 35 -16.14 14.95 -0.45
CA GLU A 35 -16.53 14.46 -1.78
C GLU A 35 -16.78 12.94 -1.74
N PRO A 36 -17.90 12.46 -2.31
CA PRO A 36 -18.23 11.05 -2.28
C PRO A 36 -17.18 10.23 -3.04
N LEU A 37 -16.98 8.98 -2.62
CA LEU A 37 -16.17 8.00 -3.32
C LEU A 37 -16.78 7.73 -4.71
N ARG A 38 -16.07 8.06 -5.79
CA ARG A 38 -16.58 7.92 -7.16
C ARG A 38 -16.18 6.58 -7.73
N ILE A 39 -17.16 5.69 -7.85
CA ILE A 39 -17.00 4.37 -8.43
C ILE A 39 -17.54 4.39 -9.85
N LEU A 40 -16.69 4.02 -10.81
CA LEU A 40 -17.07 3.79 -12.20
C LEU A 40 -17.27 2.29 -12.39
N VAL A 41 -18.40 1.89 -12.98
CA VAL A 41 -18.69 0.50 -13.34
C VAL A 41 -18.60 0.39 -14.86
N SER A 42 -17.64 -0.38 -15.35
CA SER A 42 -17.61 -0.77 -16.75
C SER A 42 -18.72 -1.79 -17.05
N PRO A 43 -19.43 -1.68 -18.18
CA PRO A 43 -20.14 -2.82 -18.76
C PRO A 43 -19.22 -4.05 -18.78
N LEU A 44 -19.72 -5.19 -18.30
CA LEU A 44 -18.94 -6.43 -18.19
C LEU A 44 -18.88 -7.15 -19.55
N ALA A 45 -17.79 -7.85 -19.83
CA ALA A 45 -17.71 -8.68 -21.03
C ALA A 45 -18.75 -9.80 -20.96
N GLY A 46 -19.58 -9.93 -22.00
CA GLY A 46 -20.71 -10.88 -22.01
C GLY A 46 -22.03 -10.32 -21.48
N ASP A 47 -22.03 -9.11 -20.87
CA ASP A 47 -23.25 -8.42 -20.43
C ASP A 47 -23.92 -7.65 -21.59
N ASN A 48 -24.49 -8.40 -22.54
CA ASN A 48 -25.06 -7.84 -23.78
C ASN A 48 -26.19 -6.82 -23.55
N GLN A 49 -26.88 -6.90 -22.40
CA GLN A 49 -28.01 -6.04 -22.06
C GLN A 49 -27.70 -4.99 -20.98
N ARG A 50 -26.44 -4.94 -20.50
CA ARG A 50 -26.00 -4.09 -19.37
C ARG A 50 -26.77 -4.35 -18.07
N LEU A 51 -27.29 -5.56 -17.89
CA LEU A 51 -28.07 -5.91 -16.70
C LEU A 51 -27.15 -6.12 -15.50
N ALA A 52 -25.97 -6.71 -15.68
CA ALA A 52 -25.03 -6.94 -14.60
C ALA A 52 -24.38 -5.64 -14.13
N ALA A 53 -23.98 -4.76 -15.05
CA ALA A 53 -23.46 -3.43 -14.68
C ALA A 53 -24.49 -2.59 -13.91
N ARG A 54 -25.78 -2.67 -14.29
CA ARG A 54 -26.88 -2.03 -13.55
C ARG A 54 -27.11 -2.68 -12.19
N HIS A 55 -27.08 -4.01 -12.12
CA HIS A 55 -27.22 -4.73 -10.86
C HIS A 55 -26.13 -4.35 -9.86
N ILE A 56 -24.86 -4.28 -10.30
CA ILE A 56 -23.74 -3.78 -9.48
C ILE A 56 -24.02 -2.33 -9.06
N HIS A 57 -24.36 -1.45 -10.01
CA HIS A 57 -24.69 -0.06 -9.70
C HIS A 57 -25.75 0.04 -8.60
N ASP A 58 -26.88 -0.66 -8.74
CA ASP A 58 -28.01 -0.55 -7.81
C ASP A 58 -27.66 -1.07 -6.40
N ARG A 59 -26.77 -2.07 -6.30
CA ARG A 59 -26.26 -2.59 -5.02
C ARG A 59 -25.26 -1.67 -4.32
N LEU A 60 -24.62 -0.75 -5.05
CA LEU A 60 -23.62 0.18 -4.50
C LEU A 60 -24.16 1.61 -4.32
N ALA A 61 -25.03 2.09 -5.21
CA ALA A 61 -25.45 3.50 -5.28
C ALA A 61 -26.26 3.99 -4.07
N GLY A 62 -26.86 3.09 -3.29
CA GLY A 62 -27.62 3.44 -2.09
C GLY A 62 -26.78 3.76 -0.85
N ARG A 63 -25.45 3.68 -0.94
CA ARG A 63 -24.54 3.80 0.21
C ARG A 63 -24.12 5.25 0.45
N LEU A 64 -24.16 5.67 1.71
CA LEU A 64 -23.78 7.03 2.11
C LEU A 64 -22.31 7.30 1.74
N GLY A 65 -22.03 8.47 1.14
CA GLY A 65 -20.68 8.88 0.77
C GLY A 65 -20.11 8.19 -0.46
N VAL A 66 -20.95 7.53 -1.28
CA VAL A 66 -20.55 6.85 -2.52
C VAL A 66 -21.37 7.41 -3.68
N SER A 67 -20.70 7.65 -4.81
CA SER A 67 -21.33 7.97 -6.09
C SER A 67 -20.94 6.89 -7.08
N VAL A 68 -21.93 6.27 -7.73
CA VAL A 68 -21.68 5.22 -8.72
C VAL A 68 -22.15 5.70 -10.09
N SER A 69 -21.31 5.49 -11.10
CA SER A 69 -21.62 5.78 -12.50
C SER A 69 -21.31 4.58 -13.37
N ILE A 70 -21.96 4.47 -14.53
CA ILE A 70 -21.72 3.38 -15.49
C ILE A 70 -21.06 3.96 -16.74
N ALA A 71 -19.94 3.37 -17.16
CA ALA A 71 -19.26 3.76 -18.38
C ALA A 71 -20.09 3.43 -19.64
N ASP A 72 -19.93 4.24 -20.69
CA ASP A 72 -20.70 4.07 -21.93
C ASP A 72 -20.34 2.81 -22.73
N ARG A 73 -19.16 2.23 -22.48
CA ARG A 73 -18.61 1.09 -23.23
C ARG A 73 -17.82 0.17 -22.30
N PRO A 74 -17.69 -1.13 -22.62
CA PRO A 74 -16.88 -2.05 -21.83
C PRO A 74 -15.40 -1.65 -21.89
N LEU A 75 -14.69 -1.80 -20.77
CA LEU A 75 -13.24 -1.74 -20.69
C LEU A 75 -12.60 -2.91 -21.44
N THR A 76 -13.29 -4.04 -21.44
CA THR A 76 -12.82 -5.29 -22.03
C THR A 76 -12.87 -5.26 -23.57
N VAL A 77 -11.86 -5.87 -24.19
CA VAL A 77 -11.78 -6.07 -25.62
C VAL A 77 -12.62 -7.30 -26.01
N PRO A 78 -13.51 -7.20 -27.00
CA PRO A 78 -14.30 -8.35 -27.46
C PRO A 78 -13.41 -9.53 -27.87
N GLY A 79 -13.72 -10.72 -27.34
CA GLY A 79 -12.99 -11.98 -27.64
C GLY A 79 -11.65 -12.14 -26.92
N ALA A 80 -11.26 -11.20 -26.06
CA ALA A 80 -10.07 -11.35 -25.22
C ALA A 80 -10.32 -12.33 -24.06
N ASP A 81 -9.28 -13.11 -23.74
CA ASP A 81 -9.27 -14.05 -22.61
C ASP A 81 -8.60 -13.41 -21.40
N TYR A 82 -9.41 -12.93 -20.46
CA TYR A 82 -8.94 -12.26 -19.25
C TYR A 82 -8.41 -13.20 -18.15
N SER A 83 -8.29 -14.50 -18.45
CA SER A 83 -7.41 -15.39 -17.70
C SER A 83 -5.93 -15.19 -18.05
N GLN A 84 -5.63 -14.62 -19.23
CA GLN A 84 -4.26 -14.38 -19.67
C GLN A 84 -3.70 -13.06 -19.09
N PRO A 85 -2.51 -13.08 -18.49
CA PRO A 85 -1.88 -11.89 -17.88
C PRO A 85 -1.80 -10.65 -18.78
N LEU A 86 -1.56 -10.84 -20.09
CA LEU A 86 -1.42 -9.73 -21.03
C LEU A 86 -2.70 -8.89 -21.16
N PHE A 87 -3.86 -9.54 -21.26
CA PHE A 87 -5.13 -8.83 -21.38
C PHE A 87 -5.51 -8.13 -20.07
N VAL A 88 -5.19 -8.73 -18.93
CA VAL A 88 -5.34 -8.08 -17.61
C VAL A 88 -4.50 -6.80 -17.54
N SER A 89 -3.21 -6.87 -17.90
CA SER A 89 -2.31 -5.71 -17.92
C SER A 89 -2.81 -4.59 -18.84
N MET A 90 -3.24 -4.92 -20.06
CA MET A 90 -3.82 -3.94 -20.99
C MET A 90 -5.08 -3.26 -20.44
N ALA A 91 -5.95 -4.02 -19.77
CA ALA A 91 -7.15 -3.47 -19.15
C ALA A 91 -6.82 -2.54 -17.97
N ILE A 92 -5.79 -2.87 -17.18
CA ILE A 92 -5.30 -2.00 -16.10
C ILE A 92 -4.78 -0.68 -16.65
N GLU A 93 -3.95 -0.71 -17.69
CA GLU A 93 -3.41 0.51 -18.30
C GLU A 93 -4.52 1.41 -18.87
N LEU A 94 -5.45 0.82 -19.62
CA LEU A 94 -6.60 1.55 -20.17
C LEU A 94 -7.52 2.08 -19.06
N GLY A 95 -7.76 1.27 -18.03
CA GLY A 95 -8.63 1.60 -16.91
C GLY A 95 -8.10 2.77 -16.09
N ARG A 96 -6.80 2.87 -15.86
CA ARG A 96 -6.20 4.03 -15.18
C ARG A 96 -6.37 5.33 -15.95
N ARG A 97 -6.31 5.28 -17.29
CA ARG A 97 -6.63 6.44 -18.14
C ARG A 97 -8.09 6.84 -18.02
N TRP A 98 -9.01 5.87 -17.86
CA TRP A 98 -10.43 6.17 -17.63
C TRP A 98 -10.66 6.79 -16.27
N LEU A 99 -10.03 6.27 -15.20
CA LEU A 99 -10.12 6.87 -13.86
C LEU A 99 -9.75 8.35 -13.88
N GLN A 100 -8.63 8.69 -14.53
CA GLN A 100 -8.21 10.09 -14.69
C GLN A 100 -9.20 10.92 -15.50
N ARG A 101 -9.70 10.40 -16.63
CA ARG A 101 -10.60 11.12 -17.53
C ARG A 101 -11.97 11.37 -16.91
N GLU A 102 -12.53 10.35 -16.27
CA GLU A 102 -13.86 10.42 -15.65
C GLU A 102 -13.81 11.00 -14.24
N SER A 103 -12.61 11.33 -13.72
CA SER A 103 -12.40 11.72 -12.33
C SER A 103 -13.03 10.72 -11.36
N ALA A 104 -12.82 9.43 -11.60
CA ALA A 104 -13.28 8.35 -10.75
C ALA A 104 -12.13 7.84 -9.88
N ASP A 105 -12.45 7.37 -8.67
CA ASP A 105 -11.47 6.91 -7.69
C ASP A 105 -11.25 5.39 -7.79
N LEU A 106 -12.27 4.65 -8.25
CA LEU A 106 -12.22 3.21 -8.50
C LEU A 106 -13.00 2.83 -9.77
N LEU A 107 -12.49 1.83 -10.49
CA LEU A 107 -13.15 1.20 -11.63
C LEU A 107 -13.43 -0.27 -11.32
N ILE A 108 -14.69 -0.67 -11.41
CA ILE A 108 -15.12 -2.07 -11.39
C ILE A 108 -15.30 -2.53 -12.83
N TRP A 109 -14.68 -3.65 -13.18
CA TRP A 109 -14.79 -4.25 -14.51
C TRP A 109 -14.70 -5.78 -14.39
N GLY A 110 -14.93 -6.48 -15.49
CA GLY A 110 -14.90 -7.93 -15.44
C GLY A 110 -15.57 -8.59 -16.62
N GLU A 111 -15.75 -9.90 -16.48
CA GLU A 111 -16.28 -10.76 -17.52
C GLU A 111 -17.22 -11.83 -16.97
N ASN A 112 -18.12 -12.30 -17.83
CA ASN A 112 -18.90 -13.48 -17.55
C ASN A 112 -18.01 -14.71 -17.63
N ILE A 113 -18.15 -15.60 -16.64
CA ILE A 113 -17.54 -16.92 -16.65
C ILE A 113 -18.65 -17.97 -16.59
N SER A 114 -18.57 -18.96 -17.46
CA SER A 114 -19.48 -20.10 -17.46
C SER A 114 -18.71 -21.32 -16.96
N THR A 115 -19.06 -21.81 -15.78
CA THR A 115 -18.42 -22.98 -15.16
C THR A 115 -19.43 -24.11 -14.98
N TYR A 116 -18.93 -25.35 -15.00
CA TYR A 116 -19.77 -26.51 -14.68
C TYR A 116 -19.91 -26.64 -13.16
N ALA A 117 -21.14 -26.77 -12.66
CA ALA A 117 -21.35 -26.91 -11.22
C ALA A 117 -20.74 -28.22 -10.70
N ALA A 118 -19.90 -28.14 -9.66
CA ALA A 118 -19.19 -29.30 -9.10
C ALA A 118 -20.11 -30.43 -8.61
N LYS A 119 -21.33 -30.09 -8.16
CA LYS A 119 -22.36 -31.05 -7.71
C LYS A 119 -23.35 -31.47 -8.81
N ALA A 120 -23.31 -30.82 -9.98
CA ALA A 120 -24.21 -31.09 -11.11
C ALA A 120 -23.51 -30.77 -12.44
N PRO A 121 -22.67 -31.67 -12.99
CA PRO A 121 -21.85 -31.41 -14.20
C PRO A 121 -22.64 -31.12 -15.49
N LYS A 122 -23.97 -31.19 -15.45
CA LYS A 122 -24.88 -30.88 -16.57
C LYS A 122 -25.54 -29.50 -16.43
N GLU A 123 -25.37 -28.82 -15.31
CA GLU A 123 -25.85 -27.45 -15.09
C GLU A 123 -24.66 -26.50 -15.19
N THR A 124 -24.66 -25.68 -16.24
CA THR A 124 -23.76 -24.54 -16.35
C THR A 124 -24.24 -23.45 -15.40
N ARG A 125 -23.41 -23.09 -14.42
CA ARG A 125 -23.63 -21.92 -13.57
C ARG A 125 -22.81 -20.78 -14.15
N SER A 126 -23.49 -19.67 -14.43
CA SER A 126 -22.86 -18.43 -14.85
C SER A 126 -22.53 -17.58 -13.62
N SER A 127 -21.33 -17.06 -13.57
CA SER A 127 -20.86 -16.13 -12.55
C SER A 127 -20.13 -14.96 -13.21
N TRP A 128 -19.96 -13.88 -12.46
CA TRP A 128 -19.17 -12.73 -12.86
C TRP A 128 -17.81 -12.80 -12.19
N ARG A 129 -16.75 -12.69 -12.98
CA ARG A 129 -15.43 -12.37 -12.46
C ARG A 129 -15.28 -10.86 -12.43
N LEU A 130 -15.28 -10.29 -11.24
CA LEU A 130 -15.11 -8.86 -11.01
C LEU A 130 -13.66 -8.55 -10.62
N ARG A 131 -13.17 -7.41 -11.11
CA ARG A 131 -11.86 -6.84 -10.81
C ARG A 131 -12.02 -5.38 -10.42
N PHE A 132 -11.14 -4.93 -9.53
CA PHE A 132 -11.22 -3.62 -8.91
C PHE A 132 -9.92 -2.87 -9.16
N LEU A 133 -10.01 -1.69 -9.76
CA LEU A 133 -8.85 -0.91 -10.16
C LEU A 133 -8.90 0.47 -9.52
N GLY A 134 -7.96 0.73 -8.59
CA GLY A 134 -7.68 2.06 -8.08
C GLY A 134 -6.80 2.89 -9.03
N GLY A 135 -6.63 4.17 -8.72
CA GLY A 135 -5.88 5.12 -9.56
C GLY A 135 -4.38 4.81 -9.74
N SER A 136 -3.79 3.95 -8.90
CA SER A 136 -2.36 3.67 -8.91
C SER A 136 -2.04 2.29 -8.28
N THR A 137 -0.80 1.81 -8.27
CA THR A 137 -0.44 0.59 -7.49
C THR A 137 0.00 1.01 -6.07
N PRO A 138 -0.65 0.54 -4.99
CA PRO A 138 -0.32 0.96 -3.63
C PRO A 138 1.07 0.47 -3.20
N LEU A 139 1.83 1.34 -2.51
CA LEU A 139 3.12 0.98 -1.91
C LEU A 139 3.00 0.49 -0.46
N HIS A 140 1.89 0.84 0.21
CA HIS A 140 1.64 0.54 1.62
C HIS A 140 0.23 -0.03 1.82
N PRO A 141 0.05 -0.96 2.77
CA PRO A 141 -1.24 -1.61 3.02
C PRO A 141 -2.30 -0.64 3.57
N GLN A 142 -1.92 0.48 4.20
CA GLN A 142 -2.89 1.49 4.65
C GLN A 142 -3.61 2.19 3.49
N SER A 143 -3.02 2.19 2.29
CA SER A 143 -3.59 2.83 1.11
C SER A 143 -4.64 1.94 0.45
N ALA A 144 -4.29 0.69 0.13
CA ALA A 144 -5.19 -0.32 -0.42
C ALA A 144 -4.55 -1.70 -0.25
N THR A 145 -5.38 -2.71 -0.04
CA THR A 145 -4.99 -4.10 0.29
C THR A 145 -5.52 -5.12 -0.69
N MET A 146 -6.32 -4.71 -1.68
CA MET A 146 -6.71 -5.56 -2.81
C MET A 146 -6.07 -5.03 -4.09
N SER A 147 -5.31 -5.87 -4.77
CA SER A 147 -4.58 -5.55 -6.00
C SER A 147 -5.48 -5.57 -7.22
N ALA A 148 -5.13 -4.78 -8.24
CA ALA A 148 -5.78 -4.81 -9.55
C ALA A 148 -5.62 -6.15 -10.28
N LEU A 149 -4.67 -6.98 -9.84
CA LEU A 149 -4.42 -8.33 -10.37
C LEU A 149 -5.35 -9.38 -9.75
N GLU A 150 -5.97 -9.08 -8.61
CA GLU A 150 -6.90 -9.99 -7.95
C GLU A 150 -8.31 -9.88 -8.54
N ARG A 151 -9.17 -10.80 -8.11
CA ARG A 151 -10.56 -10.89 -8.57
C ARG A 151 -11.50 -11.28 -7.43
N LEU A 152 -12.77 -11.01 -7.64
CA LEU A 152 -13.88 -11.55 -6.87
C LEU A 152 -14.85 -12.24 -7.84
N GLU A 153 -15.11 -13.53 -7.63
CA GLU A 153 -16.12 -14.24 -8.40
C GLU A 153 -17.46 -14.25 -7.64
N VAL A 154 -18.52 -13.75 -8.28
CA VAL A 154 -19.87 -13.65 -7.71
C VAL A 154 -20.92 -14.28 -8.61
N PRO A 155 -22.06 -14.76 -8.08
CA PRO A 155 -23.16 -15.28 -8.90
C PRO A 155 -23.69 -14.22 -9.88
N GLU A 156 -24.31 -14.66 -10.99
CA GLU A 156 -24.86 -13.74 -12.00
C GLU A 156 -25.88 -12.75 -11.42
N LEU A 157 -26.75 -13.24 -10.54
CA LEU A 157 -27.69 -12.47 -9.73
C LEU A 157 -27.36 -12.70 -8.26
N PHE A 158 -26.93 -11.64 -7.59
CA PHE A 158 -26.51 -11.72 -6.20
C PHE A 158 -27.32 -10.80 -5.27
N ASP A 159 -27.41 -11.22 -4.01
CA ASP A 159 -28.18 -10.58 -2.94
C ASP A 159 -27.42 -9.41 -2.30
N ASP A 160 -28.00 -8.81 -1.25
CA ASP A 160 -27.36 -7.69 -0.55
C ASP A 160 -26.08 -8.10 0.18
N ALA A 161 -26.01 -9.31 0.72
CA ALA A 161 -24.82 -9.82 1.41
C ALA A 161 -23.63 -9.93 0.44
N THR A 162 -23.86 -10.46 -0.76
CA THR A 162 -22.83 -10.48 -1.81
C THR A 162 -22.53 -9.07 -2.31
N GLY A 163 -23.53 -8.19 -2.37
CA GLY A 163 -23.34 -6.77 -2.70
C GLY A 163 -22.46 -6.04 -1.69
N ASP A 164 -22.57 -6.35 -0.39
CA ASP A 164 -21.67 -5.87 0.66
C ASP A 164 -20.24 -6.35 0.44
N LEU A 165 -20.06 -7.61 0.04
CA LEU A 165 -18.73 -8.13 -0.28
C LEU A 165 -18.12 -7.44 -1.51
N VAL A 166 -18.89 -7.22 -2.58
CA VAL A 166 -18.44 -6.45 -3.76
C VAL A 166 -18.04 -5.04 -3.36
N PHE A 167 -18.83 -4.39 -2.50
CA PHE A 167 -18.50 -3.06 -2.00
C PHE A 167 -17.27 -3.08 -1.09
N GLY A 168 -17.11 -4.11 -0.26
CA GLY A 168 -15.91 -4.30 0.56
C GLY A 168 -14.64 -4.48 -0.26
N ALA A 169 -14.70 -5.32 -1.31
CA ALA A 169 -13.61 -5.46 -2.26
C ALA A 169 -13.26 -4.11 -2.93
N ALA A 170 -14.28 -3.32 -3.31
CA ALA A 170 -14.10 -1.97 -3.83
C ALA A 170 -13.39 -1.03 -2.82
N LEU A 171 -13.79 -1.06 -1.56
CA LEU A 171 -13.17 -0.28 -0.48
C LEU A 171 -11.73 -0.72 -0.17
N ALA A 172 -11.43 -2.02 -0.29
CA ALA A 172 -10.09 -2.56 -0.12
C ALA A 172 -9.16 -2.23 -1.30
N ALA A 173 -9.71 -2.06 -2.51
CA ALA A 173 -8.95 -1.77 -3.73
C ALA A 173 -8.74 -0.29 -4.02
N ILE A 174 -9.55 0.60 -3.42
CA ILE A 174 -9.44 2.03 -3.71
C ILE A 174 -8.21 2.64 -3.04
N ASN A 175 -7.41 3.38 -3.80
CA ASN A 175 -6.27 4.10 -3.24
C ASN A 175 -6.72 5.44 -2.73
N VAL A 176 -6.68 5.60 -1.40
CA VAL A 176 -6.97 6.88 -0.78
C VAL A 176 -5.72 7.39 -0.09
N GLU A 177 -5.11 8.42 -0.68
CA GLU A 177 -3.86 9.01 -0.17
C GLU A 177 -4.12 10.20 0.76
N SER A 178 -5.28 10.86 0.66
CA SER A 178 -5.63 11.99 1.53
C SER A 178 -6.11 11.51 2.90
N ALA A 179 -5.68 12.20 3.97
CA ALA A 179 -6.09 11.88 5.33
C ALA A 179 -7.63 11.96 5.51
N GLU A 180 -8.28 12.90 4.82
CA GLU A 180 -9.73 13.06 4.82
C GLU A 180 -10.43 11.89 4.12
N GLY A 181 -9.92 11.46 2.97
CA GLY A 181 -10.47 10.30 2.27
C GLY A 181 -10.24 9.01 3.06
N VAL A 182 -9.10 8.85 3.75
CA VAL A 182 -8.85 7.70 4.63
C VAL A 182 -9.88 7.66 5.76
N ARG A 183 -10.22 8.81 6.37
CA ARG A 183 -11.28 8.91 7.38
C ARG A 183 -12.66 8.58 6.83
N ALA A 184 -13.01 9.17 5.68
CA ALA A 184 -14.29 8.94 5.02
C ALA A 184 -14.50 7.45 4.71
N ARG A 185 -13.45 6.84 4.15
CA ARG A 185 -13.42 5.41 3.86
C ARG A 185 -13.59 4.59 5.14
N ALA A 186 -12.86 4.90 6.22
CA ALA A 186 -12.93 4.16 7.49
C ALA A 186 -14.35 4.10 8.08
N GLY A 187 -15.12 5.20 7.99
CA GLY A 187 -16.51 5.23 8.44
C GLY A 187 -17.43 4.23 7.72
N MET A 188 -17.05 3.78 6.52
CA MET A 188 -17.80 2.82 5.72
C MET A 188 -17.42 1.35 6.02
N PHE A 189 -16.28 1.09 6.68
CA PHE A 189 -15.72 -0.26 6.82
C PHE A 189 -16.48 -1.15 7.79
N ARG A 190 -16.92 -0.63 8.93
CA ARG A 190 -17.44 -1.47 10.03
C ARG A 190 -18.68 -2.29 9.64
N PRO A 191 -19.72 -1.72 8.97
CA PRO A 191 -20.87 -2.51 8.52
C PRO A 191 -20.49 -3.55 7.46
N VAL A 192 -19.57 -3.18 6.56
CA VAL A 192 -19.14 -4.02 5.44
C VAL A 192 -18.28 -5.20 5.91
N LEU A 193 -17.36 -4.96 6.86
CA LEU A 193 -16.55 -5.99 7.47
C LEU A 193 -17.43 -7.00 8.20
N HIS A 194 -18.44 -6.53 8.95
CA HIS A 194 -19.39 -7.42 9.64
C HIS A 194 -20.17 -8.31 8.65
N ALA A 195 -20.65 -7.74 7.54
CA ALA A 195 -21.32 -8.50 6.49
C ALA A 195 -20.37 -9.52 5.82
N ALA A 196 -19.14 -9.11 5.52
CA ALA A 196 -18.12 -9.99 4.95
C ALA A 196 -17.71 -11.13 5.89
N THR A 197 -17.64 -10.90 7.21
CA THR A 197 -17.39 -11.95 8.21
C THR A 197 -18.47 -13.02 8.17
N HIS A 198 -19.75 -12.63 8.13
CA HIS A 198 -20.85 -13.61 8.07
C HIS A 198 -20.77 -14.46 6.80
N PHE A 199 -20.43 -13.84 5.66
CA PHE A 199 -20.27 -14.52 4.39
C PHE A 199 -19.06 -15.48 4.38
N ALA A 200 -17.90 -15.02 4.88
CA ALA A 200 -16.67 -15.79 4.89
C ALA A 200 -16.66 -16.90 5.96
N GLU A 201 -17.35 -16.74 7.07
CA GLU A 201 -17.35 -17.74 8.15
C GLU A 201 -18.56 -18.68 8.07
N GLY A 202 -19.46 -18.47 7.11
CA GLY A 202 -20.61 -19.33 6.83
C GLY A 202 -20.33 -20.44 5.81
N ASP A 203 -21.29 -21.36 5.68
CA ASP A 203 -21.28 -22.38 4.63
C ASP A 203 -21.58 -21.71 3.27
N MET A 204 -20.54 -21.50 2.46
CA MET A 204 -20.72 -20.92 1.13
C MET A 204 -21.33 -21.90 0.14
N GLU A 205 -22.47 -21.52 -0.43
CA GLU A 205 -23.07 -22.20 -1.58
C GLU A 205 -22.45 -21.68 -2.89
N GLY A 206 -21.54 -22.44 -3.48
CA GLY A 206 -20.90 -22.03 -4.72
C GLY A 206 -19.80 -22.95 -5.21
N THR A 207 -19.05 -22.47 -6.19
CA THR A 207 -17.80 -23.07 -6.65
C THR A 207 -16.66 -22.80 -5.66
N VAL A 208 -15.61 -23.60 -5.73
CA VAL A 208 -14.39 -23.38 -4.93
C VAL A 208 -13.79 -22.00 -5.22
N ALA A 209 -13.87 -21.51 -6.47
CA ALA A 209 -13.33 -20.22 -6.86
C ALA A 209 -14.15 -19.03 -6.31
N GLU A 210 -15.48 -19.11 -6.34
CA GLU A 210 -16.35 -18.12 -5.66
C GLU A 210 -15.98 -18.04 -4.17
N GLY A 211 -15.83 -19.20 -3.51
CA GLY A 211 -15.45 -19.23 -2.10
C GLY A 211 -14.05 -18.68 -1.82
N ALA A 212 -13.04 -19.13 -2.57
CA ALA A 212 -11.66 -18.72 -2.35
C ALA A 212 -11.45 -17.22 -2.61
N THR A 213 -12.04 -16.67 -3.68
CA THR A 213 -11.92 -15.25 -4.01
C THR A 213 -12.66 -14.36 -3.01
N ALA A 214 -13.80 -14.82 -2.48
CA ALA A 214 -14.50 -14.13 -1.40
C ALA A 214 -13.70 -14.10 -0.08
N GLN A 215 -13.05 -15.22 0.29
CA GLN A 215 -12.15 -15.27 1.44
C GLN A 215 -10.96 -14.32 1.26
N SER A 216 -10.40 -14.24 0.05
CA SER A 216 -9.32 -13.29 -0.26
C SER A 216 -9.77 -11.84 -0.07
N ALA A 217 -10.95 -11.48 -0.58
CA ALA A 217 -11.54 -10.15 -0.41
C ALA A 217 -11.83 -9.84 1.08
N TYR A 218 -12.32 -10.81 1.84
CA TYR A 218 -12.50 -10.69 3.29
C TYR A 218 -11.18 -10.46 4.03
N ALA A 219 -10.13 -11.23 3.69
CA ALA A 219 -8.81 -11.04 4.28
C ALA A 219 -8.20 -9.67 3.94
N ALA A 220 -8.48 -9.13 2.75
CA ALA A 220 -8.06 -7.77 2.37
C ALA A 220 -8.72 -6.71 3.25
N LEU A 221 -10.01 -6.88 3.58
CA LEU A 221 -10.73 -6.01 4.51
C LEU A 221 -10.14 -6.08 5.93
N LEU A 222 -9.88 -7.28 6.43
CA LEU A 222 -9.24 -7.48 7.74
C LEU A 222 -7.85 -6.85 7.80
N LEU A 223 -7.05 -7.00 6.74
CA LEU A 223 -5.72 -6.40 6.66
C LEU A 223 -5.81 -4.87 6.70
N LEU A 224 -6.71 -4.28 5.92
CA LEU A 224 -6.85 -2.82 5.84
C LEU A 224 -7.32 -2.23 7.17
N GLU A 225 -8.33 -2.84 7.79
CA GLU A 225 -8.86 -2.38 9.08
C GLU A 225 -7.87 -2.64 10.22
N GLY A 226 -7.18 -3.79 10.22
CA GLY A 226 -6.12 -4.10 11.16
C GLY A 226 -4.93 -3.14 11.05
N ALA A 227 -4.54 -2.76 9.82
CA ALA A 227 -3.49 -1.77 9.58
C ALA A 227 -3.89 -0.37 10.07
N ARG A 228 -5.17 -0.01 9.95
CA ARG A 228 -5.71 1.28 10.39
C ARG A 228 -5.83 1.38 11.91
N THR A 229 -6.30 0.32 12.55
CA THR A 229 -6.59 0.26 13.99
C THR A 229 -5.41 -0.24 14.82
N SER A 230 -4.35 -0.73 14.17
CA SER A 230 -3.26 -1.47 14.80
C SER A 230 -3.73 -2.71 15.59
N ASP A 231 -4.87 -3.31 15.21
CA ASP A 231 -5.39 -4.53 15.83
C ASP A 231 -4.61 -5.76 15.33
N VAL A 232 -3.67 -6.21 16.16
CA VAL A 232 -2.84 -7.38 15.91
C VAL A 232 -3.67 -8.66 15.69
N LYS A 233 -4.79 -8.84 16.40
CA LYS A 233 -5.61 -10.05 16.24
C LYS A 233 -6.30 -10.07 14.88
N MET A 234 -6.73 -8.90 14.42
CA MET A 234 -7.32 -8.77 13.09
C MET A 234 -6.29 -9.06 11.98
N LEU A 235 -5.07 -8.55 12.15
CA LEU A 235 -3.96 -8.84 11.23
C LEU A 235 -3.59 -10.34 11.25
N GLU A 236 -3.52 -10.98 12.41
CA GLU A 236 -3.28 -12.43 12.54
C GLU A 236 -4.39 -13.25 11.87
N ARG A 237 -5.64 -12.78 11.97
CA ARG A 237 -6.78 -13.39 11.27
C ARG A 237 -6.63 -13.25 9.76
N ALA A 238 -6.26 -12.07 9.25
CA ALA A 238 -6.01 -11.85 7.83
C ALA A 238 -4.94 -12.83 7.29
N VAL A 239 -3.80 -12.96 7.98
CA VAL A 239 -2.74 -13.92 7.64
C VAL A 239 -3.30 -15.35 7.57
N SER A 240 -4.06 -15.75 8.59
CA SER A 240 -4.62 -17.11 8.66
C SER A 240 -5.57 -17.40 7.51
N VAL A 241 -6.42 -16.44 7.14
CA VAL A 241 -7.37 -16.59 6.03
C VAL A 241 -6.61 -16.67 4.71
N TYR A 242 -5.68 -15.75 4.42
CA TYR A 242 -4.89 -15.80 3.19
C TYR A 242 -4.08 -17.10 3.04
N GLN A 243 -3.47 -17.60 4.12
CA GLN A 243 -2.78 -18.89 4.09
C GLN A 243 -3.75 -20.05 3.79
N GLY A 244 -4.95 -20.04 4.39
CA GLY A 244 -6.00 -21.01 4.09
C GLY A 244 -6.43 -20.96 2.63
N VAL A 245 -6.57 -19.76 2.07
CA VAL A 245 -6.92 -19.54 0.65
C VAL A 245 -5.86 -20.10 -0.29
N LEU A 246 -4.57 -19.90 -0.01
CA LEU A 246 -3.48 -20.47 -0.82
C LEU A 246 -3.40 -22.00 -0.72
N ILE A 247 -3.79 -22.60 0.41
CA ILE A 247 -3.77 -24.06 0.59
C ILE A 247 -5.00 -24.73 -0.05
N LEU A 248 -6.19 -24.17 0.17
CA LEU A 248 -7.47 -24.80 -0.22
C LEU A 248 -7.93 -24.40 -1.62
N GLY A 249 -7.41 -23.29 -2.14
CA GLY A 249 -7.79 -22.70 -3.41
C GLY A 249 -6.62 -22.55 -4.38
N GLU A 250 -5.54 -23.33 -4.24
CA GLU A 250 -4.36 -23.21 -5.12
C GLU A 250 -4.74 -23.22 -6.61
N ASP A 251 -5.57 -24.18 -7.02
CA ASP A 251 -6.09 -24.31 -8.39
C ASP A 251 -7.10 -23.21 -8.80
N ALA A 252 -7.59 -22.43 -7.84
CA ALA A 252 -8.55 -21.35 -8.09
C ALA A 252 -7.87 -20.04 -8.51
N PHE A 253 -6.55 -19.91 -8.30
CA PHE A 253 -5.79 -18.70 -8.59
C PHE A 253 -4.69 -18.95 -9.62
N THR A 254 -4.48 -17.94 -10.46
CA THR A 254 -3.30 -17.87 -11.32
C THR A 254 -2.05 -17.51 -10.50
N GLU A 255 -0.86 -17.73 -11.06
CA GLU A 255 0.41 -17.43 -10.37
C GLU A 255 0.51 -15.96 -9.90
N HIS A 256 0.02 -15.00 -10.68
CA HIS A 256 0.07 -13.59 -10.29
C HIS A 256 -0.94 -13.23 -9.20
N GLU A 257 -2.10 -13.91 -9.15
CA GLU A 257 -3.06 -13.77 -8.06
C GLU A 257 -2.48 -14.35 -6.75
N GLN A 258 -1.87 -15.53 -6.83
CA GLN A 258 -1.15 -16.14 -5.70
C GLN A 258 -0.01 -15.24 -5.19
N ALA A 259 0.71 -14.58 -6.10
CA ALA A 259 1.77 -13.63 -5.75
C ALA A 259 1.23 -12.44 -4.93
N MET A 260 0.08 -11.87 -5.34
CA MET A 260 -0.52 -10.75 -4.61
C MET A 260 -1.01 -11.18 -3.23
N ILE A 261 -1.69 -12.33 -3.15
CA ILE A 261 -2.13 -12.91 -1.87
C ILE A 261 -0.92 -13.14 -0.94
N GLY A 262 0.17 -13.72 -1.45
CA GLY A 262 1.42 -13.88 -0.71
C GLY A 262 1.99 -12.55 -0.22
N SER A 263 1.95 -11.50 -1.06
CA SER A 263 2.41 -10.17 -0.67
C SER A 263 1.55 -9.53 0.43
N HIS A 264 0.24 -9.81 0.46
CA HIS A 264 -0.64 -9.34 1.53
C HIS A 264 -0.37 -10.05 2.85
N ILE A 265 0.01 -11.34 2.81
CA ILE A 265 0.52 -12.05 3.99
C ILE A 265 1.78 -11.34 4.52
N SER A 266 2.72 -10.99 3.65
CA SER A 266 3.90 -10.21 4.04
C SER A 266 3.54 -8.86 4.65
N ASP A 267 2.64 -8.10 4.03
CA ASP A 267 2.20 -6.79 4.54
C ASP A 267 1.64 -6.93 5.96
N ALA A 268 0.79 -7.93 6.19
CA ALA A 268 0.21 -8.21 7.51
C ALA A 268 1.27 -8.65 8.53
N LEU A 269 2.19 -9.55 8.16
CA LEU A 269 3.28 -10.01 9.02
C LEU A 269 4.25 -8.89 9.40
N SER A 270 4.56 -7.98 8.46
CA SER A 270 5.38 -6.80 8.72
C SER A 270 4.73 -5.92 9.78
N LEU A 271 3.44 -5.61 9.62
CA LEU A 271 2.68 -4.81 10.59
C LEU A 271 2.60 -5.47 11.96
N ILE A 272 2.36 -6.79 12.03
CA ILE A 272 2.37 -7.53 13.31
C ILE A 272 3.77 -7.47 13.95
N GLY A 273 4.81 -7.65 13.15
CA GLY A 273 6.21 -7.58 13.61
C GLY A 273 6.55 -6.23 14.24
N GLU A 274 6.06 -5.15 13.63
CA GLU A 274 6.23 -3.78 14.11
C GLU A 274 5.38 -3.47 15.35
N ILE A 275 4.07 -3.73 15.31
CA ILE A 275 3.13 -3.37 16.39
C ILE A 275 3.34 -4.22 17.64
N ALA A 276 3.54 -5.53 17.48
CA ALA A 276 3.68 -6.47 18.58
C ALA A 276 5.15 -6.74 18.98
N GLU A 277 6.10 -5.98 18.41
CA GLU A 277 7.55 -6.12 18.63
C GLU A 277 8.04 -7.57 18.43
N ARG A 278 7.65 -8.20 17.32
CA ARG A 278 7.99 -9.59 16.96
C ARG A 278 8.98 -9.63 15.78
N PRO A 279 10.26 -9.25 15.97
CA PRO A 279 11.22 -9.09 14.86
C PRO A 279 11.49 -10.39 14.09
N LYS A 280 11.25 -11.56 14.71
CA LYS A 280 11.36 -12.87 14.04
C LYS A 280 10.38 -13.08 12.89
N LEU A 281 9.34 -12.24 12.76
CA LEU A 281 8.43 -12.28 11.61
C LEU A 281 9.05 -11.68 10.34
N ALA A 282 10.16 -10.94 10.45
CA ALA A 282 10.85 -10.35 9.31
C ALA A 282 11.27 -11.43 8.29
N ASP A 283 11.82 -12.56 8.74
CA ASP A 283 12.28 -13.63 7.85
C ASP A 283 11.14 -14.18 6.97
N LYS A 284 9.98 -14.43 7.59
CA LYS A 284 8.78 -14.88 6.86
C LYS A 284 8.23 -13.80 5.92
N THR A 285 8.23 -12.55 6.36
CA THR A 285 7.81 -11.40 5.53
C THR A 285 8.63 -11.33 4.24
N ILE A 286 9.95 -11.48 4.38
CA ILE A 286 10.90 -11.45 3.26
C ILE A 286 10.71 -12.69 2.36
N GLU A 287 10.52 -13.87 2.94
CA GLU A 287 10.26 -15.12 2.20
C GLU A 287 9.05 -15.00 1.27
N TYR A 288 7.91 -14.53 1.78
CA TYR A 288 6.69 -14.35 0.99
C TYR A 288 6.85 -13.27 -0.09
N TYR A 289 7.56 -12.16 0.17
CA TYR A 289 7.83 -11.16 -0.87
C TYR A 289 8.74 -11.70 -1.98
N ARG A 290 9.77 -12.49 -1.64
CA ARG A 290 10.63 -13.15 -2.64
C ARG A 290 9.83 -14.15 -3.48
N ALA A 291 8.95 -14.93 -2.86
CA ALA A 291 8.05 -15.84 -3.55
C ALA A 291 7.13 -15.07 -4.51
N ALA A 292 6.48 -14.00 -4.05
CA ALA A 292 5.63 -13.15 -4.88
C ALA A 292 6.39 -12.56 -6.08
N LEU A 293 7.60 -12.04 -5.87
CA LEU A 293 8.46 -11.51 -6.94
C LEU A 293 8.83 -12.56 -7.99
N SER A 294 8.99 -13.82 -7.59
CA SER A 294 9.31 -14.91 -8.52
C SER A 294 8.15 -15.28 -9.47
N MET A 295 6.91 -14.92 -9.09
CA MET A 295 5.68 -15.26 -9.80
C MET A 295 5.13 -14.07 -10.61
N VAL A 296 5.64 -12.86 -10.38
CA VAL A 296 5.25 -11.65 -11.13
C VAL A 296 6.22 -11.40 -12.27
N ARG A 297 5.71 -11.49 -13.50
CA ARG A 297 6.48 -11.18 -14.71
C ARG A 297 6.60 -9.66 -14.91
N LYS A 298 7.81 -9.12 -14.74
CA LYS A 298 8.13 -7.70 -14.89
C LYS A 298 7.65 -7.10 -16.22
N GLU A 299 7.75 -7.86 -17.31
CA GLU A 299 7.40 -7.40 -18.66
C GLU A 299 5.88 -7.24 -18.86
N VAL A 300 5.08 -7.83 -17.97
CA VAL A 300 3.61 -7.80 -18.05
C VAL A 300 3.01 -6.92 -16.96
N PHE A 301 3.47 -7.07 -15.72
CA PHE A 301 2.95 -6.37 -14.54
C PHE A 301 4.03 -5.47 -13.95
N THR A 302 4.40 -4.45 -14.72
CA THR A 302 5.58 -3.63 -14.44
C THR A 302 5.43 -2.82 -13.15
N ASP A 303 4.26 -2.25 -12.89
CA ASP A 303 4.01 -1.49 -11.67
C ASP A 303 3.93 -2.38 -10.42
N GLU A 304 3.32 -3.56 -10.51
CA GLU A 304 3.24 -4.51 -9.40
C GLU A 304 4.62 -5.09 -9.08
N TYR A 305 5.44 -5.38 -10.10
CA TYR A 305 6.83 -5.77 -9.92
C TYR A 305 7.62 -4.69 -9.18
N ALA A 306 7.47 -3.42 -9.56
CA ALA A 306 8.12 -2.30 -8.89
C ALA A 306 7.62 -2.15 -7.44
N ALA A 307 6.31 -2.27 -7.19
CA ALA A 307 5.72 -2.18 -5.86
C ALA A 307 6.25 -3.28 -4.92
N LEU A 308 6.30 -4.52 -5.39
CA LEU A 308 6.85 -5.64 -4.63
C LEU A 308 8.33 -5.43 -4.29
N ASN A 309 9.13 -4.88 -5.22
CA ASN A 309 10.53 -4.56 -4.94
C ASN A 309 10.67 -3.46 -3.88
N VAL A 310 9.81 -2.44 -3.89
CA VAL A 310 9.80 -1.43 -2.83
C VAL A 310 9.48 -2.07 -1.47
N ARG A 311 8.45 -2.91 -1.40
CA ARG A 311 8.04 -3.59 -0.16
C ARG A 311 9.12 -4.54 0.35
N LEU A 312 9.75 -5.33 -0.53
CA LEU A 312 10.89 -6.17 -0.18
C LEU A 312 12.05 -5.33 0.36
N GLY A 313 12.42 -4.24 -0.31
CA GLY A 313 13.50 -3.34 0.12
C GLY A 313 13.22 -2.74 1.50
N LEU A 314 11.96 -2.34 1.76
CA LEU A 314 11.53 -1.85 3.07
C LEU A 314 11.61 -2.93 4.15
N ALA A 315 11.16 -4.15 3.87
CA ALA A 315 11.21 -5.28 4.81
C ALA A 315 12.66 -5.68 5.16
N LEU A 316 13.54 -5.76 4.16
CA LEU A 316 14.97 -6.03 4.35
C LEU A 316 15.66 -4.93 5.18
N HIS A 317 15.32 -3.68 4.90
CA HIS A 317 15.84 -2.55 5.70
C HIS A 317 15.30 -2.59 7.14
N GLY A 318 14.02 -2.90 7.33
CA GLY A 318 13.43 -3.07 8.67
C GLY A 318 14.08 -4.21 9.46
N GLN A 319 14.37 -5.34 8.81
CA GLN A 319 15.10 -6.45 9.40
C GLN A 319 16.47 -5.98 9.93
N ALA A 320 17.27 -5.33 9.07
CA ALA A 320 18.59 -4.84 9.45
C ALA A 320 18.57 -3.89 10.65
N LEU A 321 17.54 -3.03 10.77
CA LEU A 321 17.37 -2.16 11.93
C LEU A 321 17.04 -2.93 13.21
N SER A 322 16.22 -3.96 13.11
CA SER A 322 15.76 -4.72 14.27
C SER A 322 16.77 -5.75 14.78
N THR A 323 17.58 -6.33 13.88
CA THR A 323 18.51 -7.42 14.22
C THR A 323 19.98 -7.02 14.11
N GLY A 324 20.29 -5.91 13.43
CA GLY A 324 21.66 -5.53 13.07
C GLY A 324 22.25 -6.38 11.93
N GLU A 325 21.46 -7.25 11.31
CA GLU A 325 21.93 -8.12 10.24
C GLU A 325 22.24 -7.33 8.96
N THR A 326 23.42 -7.59 8.39
CA THR A 326 23.91 -6.86 7.21
C THR A 326 23.87 -7.67 5.92
N LEU A 327 23.58 -8.97 6.01
CA LEU A 327 23.65 -9.92 4.88
C LEU A 327 22.76 -9.51 3.70
N ASN A 328 21.57 -8.98 3.98
CA ASN A 328 20.57 -8.65 2.96
C ASN A 328 20.57 -7.16 2.55
N LEU A 329 21.49 -6.32 3.06
CA LEU A 329 21.49 -4.88 2.78
C LEU A 329 21.75 -4.57 1.30
N LYS A 330 22.56 -5.40 0.63
CA LYS A 330 22.77 -5.28 -0.82
C LYS A 330 21.50 -5.59 -1.60
N GLU A 331 20.78 -6.65 -1.23
CA GLU A 331 19.51 -7.01 -1.86
C GLU A 331 18.46 -5.90 -1.68
N ALA A 332 18.41 -5.25 -0.51
CA ALA A 332 17.54 -4.10 -0.30
C ALA A 332 17.85 -2.93 -1.25
N THR A 333 19.14 -2.67 -1.49
CA THR A 333 19.60 -1.65 -2.46
C THR A 333 19.22 -2.03 -3.89
N ASP A 334 19.39 -3.30 -4.25
CA ASP A 334 19.05 -3.83 -5.57
C ASP A 334 17.53 -3.76 -5.81
N ALA A 335 16.70 -4.03 -4.80
CA ALA A 335 15.26 -3.94 -4.88
C ALA A 335 14.78 -2.48 -5.11
N PHE A 336 15.28 -1.51 -4.34
CA PHE A 336 14.97 -0.09 -4.60
C PHE A 336 15.46 0.39 -5.97
N SER A 337 16.61 -0.12 -6.43
CA SER A 337 17.14 0.17 -7.77
C SER A 337 16.25 -0.43 -8.87
N ALA A 338 15.73 -1.64 -8.67
CA ALA A 338 14.80 -2.27 -9.60
C ALA A 338 13.50 -1.45 -9.73
N ALA A 339 12.95 -0.97 -8.61
CA ALA A 339 11.75 -0.13 -8.63
C ALA A 339 12.01 1.24 -9.30
N THR A 340 13.13 1.91 -9.00
CA THR A 340 13.46 3.21 -9.62
C THR A 340 13.92 3.12 -11.09
N SER A 341 14.21 1.91 -11.59
CA SER A 341 14.38 1.67 -13.03
C SER A 341 13.07 1.73 -13.81
N ILE A 342 11.93 1.57 -13.14
CA ILE A 342 10.58 1.62 -13.69
C ILE A 342 9.96 2.98 -13.38
N TRP A 343 9.90 3.35 -12.09
CA TRP A 343 9.44 4.67 -11.66
C TRP A 343 10.61 5.63 -11.62
N THR A 344 10.86 6.24 -12.77
CA THR A 344 11.94 7.20 -12.96
C THR A 344 11.56 8.58 -12.42
N ILE A 345 12.57 9.45 -12.25
CA ILE A 345 12.36 10.85 -11.87
C ILE A 345 11.49 11.63 -12.88
N THR A 346 11.42 11.20 -14.14
CA THR A 346 10.63 11.88 -15.18
C THR A 346 9.20 11.35 -15.26
N ASP A 347 9.02 10.03 -15.12
CA ASP A 347 7.74 9.38 -15.41
C ASP A 347 6.85 9.28 -14.17
N ALA A 348 7.46 9.14 -12.98
CA ALA A 348 6.77 9.07 -11.71
C ALA A 348 7.58 9.78 -10.59
N PRO A 349 7.77 11.11 -10.69
CA PRO A 349 8.69 11.87 -9.82
C PRO A 349 8.45 11.67 -8.32
N GLU A 350 7.19 11.65 -7.87
CA GLU A 350 6.88 11.46 -6.45
C GLU A 350 7.17 10.03 -5.97
N ARG A 351 6.81 9.01 -6.75
CA ARG A 351 7.15 7.61 -6.42
C ARG A 351 8.66 7.41 -6.38
N TRP A 352 9.36 7.97 -7.36
CA TRP A 352 10.81 7.95 -7.40
C TRP A 352 11.39 8.60 -6.14
N ALA A 353 10.87 9.77 -5.73
CA ALA A 353 11.29 10.46 -4.52
C ALA A 353 11.07 9.62 -3.24
N ASP A 354 9.93 8.94 -3.09
CA ASP A 354 9.67 8.07 -1.94
C ASP A 354 10.63 6.89 -1.85
N ILE A 355 10.97 6.29 -2.99
CA ILE A 355 11.91 5.17 -3.05
C ILE A 355 13.33 5.65 -2.76
N GLN A 356 13.73 6.79 -3.32
CA GLN A 356 15.03 7.41 -3.01
C GLN A 356 15.13 7.79 -1.53
N ASN A 357 14.03 8.23 -0.91
CA ASN A 357 13.99 8.51 0.51
C ASN A 357 14.29 7.25 1.34
N SER A 358 13.66 6.13 0.96
CA SER A 358 13.87 4.82 1.57
C SER A 358 15.30 4.30 1.34
N LEU A 359 15.83 4.44 0.13
CA LEU A 359 17.21 4.09 -0.22
C LEU A 359 18.23 4.93 0.55
N GLY A 360 18.00 6.24 0.70
CA GLY A 360 18.87 7.10 1.49
C GLY A 360 18.89 6.68 2.96
N GLY A 361 17.73 6.32 3.52
CA GLY A 361 17.63 5.77 4.88
C GLY A 361 18.40 4.46 5.03
N LEU A 362 18.24 3.54 4.08
CA LEU A 362 18.99 2.29 4.01
C LEU A 362 20.51 2.54 3.95
N LEU A 363 20.98 3.50 3.16
CA LEU A 363 22.40 3.83 3.04
C LEU A 363 22.99 4.35 4.35
N VAL A 364 22.24 5.13 5.13
CA VAL A 364 22.69 5.55 6.47
C VAL A 364 22.81 4.35 7.41
N THR A 365 21.77 3.51 7.47
CA THR A 365 21.79 2.26 8.26
C THR A 365 22.97 1.35 7.86
N MET A 366 23.21 1.21 6.56
CA MET A 366 24.37 0.46 6.07
C MET A 366 25.70 1.10 6.51
N GLY A 367 25.81 2.43 6.45
CA GLY A 367 26.98 3.19 6.91
C GLY A 367 27.29 2.93 8.37
N GLU A 368 26.27 2.94 9.23
CA GLU A 368 26.37 2.69 10.67
C GLU A 368 26.72 1.22 10.96
N LEU A 369 25.96 0.27 10.41
CA LEU A 369 26.17 -1.16 10.69
C LEU A 369 27.49 -1.71 10.13
N THR A 370 27.97 -1.16 9.01
CA THR A 370 29.21 -1.60 8.37
C THR A 370 30.41 -0.71 8.65
N GLN A 371 30.22 0.40 9.39
CA GLN A 371 31.27 1.38 9.69
C GLN A 371 31.95 1.92 8.41
N GLN A 372 31.15 2.26 7.40
CA GLN A 372 31.63 2.75 6.11
C GLN A 372 31.15 4.19 5.84
N PRO A 373 31.95 5.22 6.18
CA PRO A 373 31.54 6.62 6.09
C PRO A 373 31.15 7.07 4.67
N SER A 374 31.73 6.45 3.63
CA SER A 374 31.39 6.74 2.23
C SER A 374 29.92 6.47 1.86
N LEU A 375 29.21 5.69 2.67
CA LEU A 375 27.78 5.45 2.48
C LEU A 375 26.94 6.67 2.90
N PHE A 376 27.40 7.47 3.87
CA PHE A 376 26.74 8.72 4.23
C PHE A 376 26.83 9.75 3.11
N ASP A 377 27.95 9.81 2.37
CA ASP A 377 28.07 10.65 1.17
C ASP A 377 27.05 10.28 0.08
N LYS A 378 26.85 8.97 -0.12
CA LYS A 378 25.84 8.46 -1.06
C LYS A 378 24.44 8.81 -0.58
N ALA A 379 24.14 8.65 0.71
CA ALA A 379 22.84 9.01 1.28
C ALA A 379 22.51 10.50 1.09
N VAL A 380 23.45 11.39 1.42
CA VAL A 380 23.29 12.85 1.20
C VAL A 380 23.05 13.14 -0.28
N THR A 381 23.83 12.53 -1.19
CA THR A 381 23.64 12.69 -2.64
C THR A 381 22.26 12.26 -3.11
N VAL A 382 21.76 11.13 -2.61
CA VAL A 382 20.42 10.62 -2.91
C VAL A 382 19.34 11.60 -2.43
N PHE A 383 19.40 12.03 -1.16
CA PHE A 383 18.42 12.96 -0.62
C PHE A 383 18.43 14.33 -1.31
N LEU A 384 19.61 14.86 -1.69
CA LEU A 384 19.70 16.13 -2.40
C LEU A 384 19.03 16.09 -3.78
N LYS A 385 19.01 14.93 -4.46
CA LYS A 385 18.26 14.80 -5.72
C LYS A 385 16.75 14.86 -5.49
N ILE A 386 16.24 14.38 -4.35
CA ILE A 386 14.80 14.46 -4.01
C ILE A 386 14.32 15.91 -3.93
N VAL A 387 15.18 16.84 -3.47
CA VAL A 387 14.88 18.28 -3.40
C VAL A 387 14.66 18.92 -4.79
N GLN A 388 15.03 18.24 -5.88
CA GLN A 388 14.69 18.69 -7.24
C GLN A 388 13.23 18.39 -7.62
N VAL A 389 12.64 17.39 -6.98
CA VAL A 389 11.23 17.00 -7.16
C VAL A 389 10.35 17.74 -6.16
N ARG A 390 10.75 17.70 -4.88
CA ARG A 390 9.99 18.26 -3.76
C ARG A 390 10.46 19.66 -3.45
N SER A 391 9.54 20.60 -3.34
CA SER A 391 9.83 21.97 -2.92
C SER A 391 8.92 22.40 -1.78
N ARG A 392 9.41 23.35 -0.98
CA ARG A 392 8.63 23.97 0.11
C ARG A 392 7.25 24.46 -0.36
N THR A 393 7.14 24.96 -1.59
CA THR A 393 5.88 25.52 -2.10
C THR A 393 4.91 24.47 -2.63
N LYS A 394 5.42 23.35 -3.19
CA LYS A 394 4.57 22.32 -3.82
C LYS A 394 4.19 21.21 -2.85
N ALA A 395 5.12 20.82 -1.99
CA ALA A 395 4.96 19.71 -1.05
C ALA A 395 5.74 20.04 0.25
N PRO A 396 5.27 21.02 1.05
CA PRO A 396 6.00 21.53 2.21
C PRO A 396 6.37 20.42 3.21
N LEU A 397 5.42 19.53 3.53
CA LEU A 397 5.65 18.40 4.42
C LEU A 397 6.75 17.48 3.90
N ALA A 398 6.60 16.98 2.66
CA ALA A 398 7.56 16.05 2.07
C ALA A 398 8.96 16.67 1.91
N TRP A 399 9.03 17.97 1.60
CA TRP A 399 10.28 18.71 1.55
C TRP A 399 10.97 18.83 2.92
N ALA A 400 10.22 19.16 3.97
CA ALA A 400 10.73 19.23 5.34
C ALA A 400 11.23 17.87 5.83
N THR A 401 10.52 16.79 5.50
CA THR A 401 10.96 15.41 5.77
C THR A 401 12.28 15.09 5.06
N THR A 402 12.43 15.45 3.78
CA THR A 402 13.69 15.27 3.06
C THR A 402 14.84 16.07 3.70
N LEU A 403 14.59 17.30 4.16
CA LEU A 403 15.60 18.09 4.88
C LEU A 403 16.01 17.44 6.20
N ALA A 404 15.06 16.89 6.96
CA ALA A 404 15.37 16.15 8.18
C ALA A 404 16.28 14.93 7.90
N HIS A 405 16.02 14.19 6.81
CA HIS A 405 16.88 13.09 6.39
C HIS A 405 18.27 13.53 5.92
N ILE A 406 18.37 14.65 5.21
CA ILE A 406 19.66 15.27 4.86
C ILE A 406 20.43 15.61 6.14
N GLY A 407 19.77 16.23 7.12
CA GLY A 407 20.37 16.55 8.42
C GLY A 407 20.88 15.30 9.15
N ALA A 408 20.11 14.21 9.12
CA ALA A 408 20.49 12.93 9.70
C ALA A 408 21.78 12.38 9.07
N ALA A 409 21.82 12.27 7.75
CA ALA A 409 22.97 11.74 7.03
C ALA A 409 24.21 12.63 7.18
N LEU A 410 24.04 13.95 7.20
CA LEU A 410 25.14 14.89 7.44
C LEU A 410 25.68 14.83 8.87
N LYS A 411 24.80 14.60 9.86
CA LYS A 411 25.21 14.38 11.24
C LYS A 411 26.11 13.14 11.36
N GLU A 412 25.66 12.00 10.85
CA GLU A 412 26.44 10.75 10.91
C GLU A 412 27.75 10.87 10.14
N LYS A 413 27.72 11.52 8.96
CA LYS A 413 28.95 11.86 8.22
C LYS A 413 29.90 12.74 9.04
N GLY A 414 29.38 13.77 9.70
CA GLY A 414 30.15 14.71 10.51
C GLY A 414 30.79 14.03 11.71
N ILE A 415 30.08 13.12 12.37
CA ILE A 415 30.61 12.29 13.47
C ILE A 415 31.72 11.38 12.94
N ALA A 416 31.47 10.63 11.87
CA ALA A 416 32.41 9.64 11.36
C ALA A 416 33.70 10.24 10.79
N ALA A 417 33.66 11.50 10.32
CA ALA A 417 34.80 12.20 9.73
C ALA A 417 35.35 13.34 10.60
N GLU A 418 34.85 13.51 11.83
CA GLU A 418 35.16 14.66 12.71
C GLU A 418 35.05 16.02 11.98
N ASN A 419 34.02 16.16 11.16
CA ASN A 419 33.87 17.28 10.23
C ASN A 419 32.81 18.28 10.75
N THR A 420 33.29 19.38 11.35
CA THR A 420 32.45 20.47 11.86
C THR A 420 31.56 21.12 10.81
N GLU A 421 32.00 21.20 9.55
CA GLU A 421 31.20 21.79 8.47
C GLU A 421 29.98 20.92 8.14
N CYS A 422 30.15 19.59 8.11
CA CYS A 422 29.03 18.66 7.95
C CYS A 422 28.03 18.78 9.12
N LEU A 423 28.52 18.92 10.35
CA LEU A 423 27.67 19.13 11.51
C LEU A 423 26.91 20.48 11.44
N LYS A 424 27.55 21.57 11.01
CA LYS A 424 26.85 22.86 10.80
C LYS A 424 25.73 22.74 9.77
N GLN A 425 25.99 22.08 8.63
CA GLN A 425 24.99 21.85 7.60
C GLN A 425 23.85 20.94 8.10
N ALA A 426 24.15 19.96 8.96
CA ALA A 426 23.13 19.14 9.60
C ALA A 426 22.19 19.98 10.50
N ALA A 427 22.76 20.85 11.32
CA ALA A 427 21.97 21.74 12.19
C ALA A 427 21.07 22.69 11.38
N GLU A 428 21.57 23.25 10.27
CA GLU A 428 20.77 24.08 9.37
C GLU A 428 19.61 23.30 8.73
N ALA A 429 19.88 22.08 8.25
CA ALA A 429 18.85 21.24 7.64
C ALA A 429 17.72 20.90 8.64
N PHE A 430 18.08 20.57 9.89
CA PHE A 430 17.08 20.35 10.95
C PHE A 430 16.30 21.62 11.31
N ASP A 431 16.97 22.77 11.36
CA ASP A 431 16.32 24.07 11.63
C ASP A 431 15.24 24.38 10.59
N ARG A 432 15.60 24.24 9.30
CA ARG A 432 14.68 24.47 8.18
C ARG A 432 13.52 23.48 8.14
N ALA A 433 13.77 22.21 8.47
CA ALA A 433 12.71 21.22 8.59
C ALA A 433 11.75 21.58 9.74
N CYS A 434 12.29 21.94 10.91
CA CYS A 434 11.52 22.34 12.09
C CYS A 434 10.61 23.54 11.80
N GLN A 435 11.12 24.60 11.15
CA GLN A 435 10.33 25.77 10.77
C GLN A 435 9.09 25.39 9.95
N VAL A 436 9.26 24.51 8.95
CA VAL A 436 8.13 24.06 8.12
C VAL A 436 7.17 23.17 8.90
N PHE A 437 7.65 22.30 9.80
CA PHE A 437 6.76 21.51 10.66
C PHE A 437 5.91 22.40 11.57
N ILE A 438 6.49 23.48 12.12
CA ILE A 438 5.73 24.48 12.90
C ILE A 438 4.68 25.16 12.03
N GLU A 439 5.04 25.60 10.81
CA GLU A 439 4.09 26.22 9.87
C GLU A 439 2.90 25.32 9.51
N LEU A 440 3.11 24.00 9.53
CA LEU A 440 2.09 22.99 9.26
C LEU A 440 1.35 22.52 10.52
N ASN A 441 1.62 23.09 11.71
CA ASN A 441 1.08 22.65 13.01
C ASN A 441 1.37 21.17 13.31
N LEU A 442 2.59 20.71 13.00
CA LEU A 442 3.07 19.35 13.22
C LEU A 442 4.03 19.31 14.41
N ASP A 443 3.52 19.58 15.61
CA ASP A 443 4.31 19.84 16.83
C ASP A 443 5.31 18.73 17.17
N ILE A 444 4.89 17.46 17.11
CA ILE A 444 5.77 16.30 17.37
C ILE A 444 6.96 16.29 16.41
N ASN A 445 6.73 16.61 15.14
CA ASN A 445 7.76 16.61 14.12
C ASN A 445 8.72 17.79 14.27
N ALA A 446 8.19 18.95 14.64
CA ALA A 446 8.99 20.11 14.98
C ALA A 446 9.89 19.83 16.19
N GLU A 447 9.35 19.22 17.25
CA GLU A 447 10.10 18.84 18.44
C GLU A 447 11.22 17.85 18.12
N LEU A 448 10.93 16.80 17.35
CA LEU A 448 11.93 15.82 16.91
C LEU A 448 13.08 16.47 16.12
N ALA A 449 12.76 17.36 15.18
CA ALA A 449 13.77 18.08 14.40
C ALA A 449 14.59 19.04 15.28
N ALA A 450 13.95 19.75 16.21
CA ALA A 450 14.61 20.64 17.16
C ALA A 450 15.57 19.88 18.09
N ASN A 451 15.16 18.72 18.59
CA ASN A 451 15.99 17.86 19.44
C ASN A 451 17.23 17.34 18.70
N GLN A 452 17.10 16.96 17.43
CA GLN A 452 18.28 16.58 16.63
C GLN A 452 19.21 17.75 16.37
N ARG A 453 18.67 18.93 16.08
CA ARG A 453 19.47 20.16 15.95
C ARG A 453 20.26 20.43 17.22
N GLU A 454 19.64 20.31 18.39
CA GLU A 454 20.31 20.50 19.68
C GLU A 454 21.42 19.46 19.89
N ALA A 455 21.18 18.19 19.56
CA ALA A 455 22.21 17.14 19.63
C ALA A 455 23.43 17.47 18.75
N VAL A 456 23.19 17.96 17.53
CA VAL A 456 24.27 18.40 16.63
C VAL A 456 25.03 19.60 17.19
N LEU A 457 24.34 20.57 17.80
CA LEU A 457 24.98 21.74 18.40
C LEU A 457 25.85 21.39 19.61
N LYS A 458 25.44 20.38 20.40
CA LYS A 458 26.28 19.83 21.48
C LYS A 458 27.57 19.22 20.93
N LEU A 459 27.47 18.40 19.88
CA LEU A 459 28.65 17.84 19.20
C LEU A 459 29.58 18.94 18.68
N LEU A 460 29.04 20.02 18.11
CA LEU A 460 29.83 21.17 17.64
C LEU A 460 30.54 21.91 18.79
N ALA A 461 29.92 22.01 19.95
CA ALA A 461 30.51 22.67 21.12
C ALA A 461 31.61 21.81 21.80
N GLU A 462 31.58 20.50 21.59
CA GLU A 462 32.56 19.54 22.10
C GLU A 462 33.80 19.40 21.20
N GLN A 463 33.75 19.91 19.96
CA GLN A 463 34.91 19.90 19.07
C GLN A 463 35.84 21.11 19.35
N PRO A 464 37.17 20.89 19.42
CA PRO A 464 38.15 21.88 19.89
C PRO A 464 38.41 23.05 18.94
#